data_AF-A0A1H4AS67-F1
#
_entry.id   AF-A0A1H4AS67-F1
#
_cell.length_a   1.000
_cell.length_b   1.000
_cell.length_c   1.000
_cell.angle_alpha   90.00
_cell.angle_beta   90.00
_cell.angle_gamma   90.00
#
_symmetry.space_group_name_H-M   'P 1'
#
loop_
_entity.id
_entity.type
_entity.pdbx_description
1 polymer ?
#
loop_
_entity_poly.entity_id
_entity_poly.type
_entity_poly.pdbx_seq_one_letter_code
_entity_poly.pdbx_strand_id
1 'polypeptide(L)'
;MQQHKRDICKLKEIYFDQRPIAFQQACIERFDYEWVIEIVNPDPSPSNDEDTPITTISFVQENGTHFENVDIESYELSSEETENVYLFNMFPDES
;
A
#
# COMPACT_ATOMS: atom_id res chain seq x y z
N MET A 1 -20.79 1.30 20.11
CA MET A 1 -19.53 0.93 19.44
C MET A 1 -19.89 0.63 18.00
N GLN A 2 -19.74 1.60 17.10
CA GLN A 2 -20.04 1.40 15.69
C GLN A 2 -18.96 0.48 15.13
N GLN A 3 -19.36 -0.70 14.66
CA GLN A 3 -18.53 -1.54 13.81
C GLN A 3 -18.29 -0.73 12.53
N HIS A 4 -17.18 0.02 12.47
CA HIS A 4 -16.68 0.53 11.19
C HIS A 4 -16.45 -0.69 10.32
N LYS A 5 -17.22 -0.76 9.24
CA LYS A 5 -17.21 -1.87 8.29
C LYS A 5 -15.86 -1.82 7.60
N ARG A 6 -14.91 -2.65 8.03
CA ARG A 6 -13.57 -2.74 7.43
C ARG A 6 -13.74 -3.06 5.95
N ASP A 7 -13.49 -2.08 5.09
CA ASP A 7 -13.52 -2.27 3.64
C ASP A 7 -12.14 -2.71 3.19
N ILE A 8 -11.87 -4.01 3.36
CA ILE A 8 -10.61 -4.63 2.94
C ILE A 8 -10.78 -5.11 1.51
N CYS A 9 -10.02 -4.51 0.61
CA CYS A 9 -10.00 -4.86 -0.81
C CYS A 9 -8.63 -5.43 -1.20
N LYS A 10 -8.60 -6.55 -1.93
CA LYS A 10 -7.35 -7.08 -2.48
C LYS A 10 -6.88 -6.24 -3.66
N LEU A 11 -5.56 -6.11 -3.76
CA LEU A 11 -4.90 -5.39 -4.84
C LEU A 11 -4.39 -6.37 -5.89
N LYS A 12 -4.59 -6.00 -7.16
CA LYS A 12 -4.20 -6.78 -8.32
C LYS A 12 -2.89 -6.27 -8.91
N GLU A 13 -2.70 -4.95 -8.92
CA GLU A 13 -1.53 -4.28 -9.51
C GLU A 13 -1.12 -3.15 -8.59
N ILE A 14 0.19 -2.97 -8.37
CA ILE A 14 0.75 -1.90 -7.54
C ILE A 14 1.97 -1.32 -8.27
N TYR A 15 2.09 0.00 -8.19
CA TYR A 15 3.16 0.77 -8.76
C TYR A 15 3.72 1.73 -7.71
N PHE A 16 5.03 1.73 -7.52
CA PHE A 16 5.75 2.71 -6.71
C PHE A 16 6.41 3.73 -7.62
N ASP A 17 6.08 5.01 -7.47
CA ASP A 17 6.56 6.10 -8.32
C ASP A 17 6.50 5.73 -9.82
N GLN A 18 5.34 5.21 -10.24
CA GLN A 18 5.02 4.73 -11.59
C GLN A 18 5.79 3.48 -12.06
N ARG A 19 6.54 2.81 -11.18
CA ARG A 19 7.22 1.55 -11.49
C ARG A 19 6.43 0.38 -10.94
N PRO A 20 6.08 -0.62 -11.77
CA PRO A 20 5.35 -1.79 -11.29
C PRO A 20 6.19 -2.58 -10.30
N ILE A 21 5.53 -3.15 -9.29
CA ILE A 21 6.15 -4.12 -8.39
C ILE A 21 5.47 -5.48 -8.51
N ALA A 22 6.25 -6.53 -8.25
CA ALA A 22 5.71 -7.83 -7.90
C ALA A 22 5.47 -7.91 -6.39
N PHE A 23 4.52 -8.72 -5.97
CA PHE A 23 4.24 -8.98 -4.56
C PHE A 23 3.58 -10.35 -4.41
N GLN A 24 3.68 -10.95 -3.21
CA GLN A 24 3.04 -12.23 -2.91
C GLN A 24 1.56 -12.04 -2.60
N GLN A 25 1.23 -11.02 -1.82
CA GLN A 25 -0.14 -10.62 -1.48
C GLN A 25 -0.15 -9.13 -1.18
N ALA A 26 -1.27 -8.47 -1.50
CA ALA A 26 -1.48 -7.10 -1.13
C ALA A 26 -2.97 -6.78 -0.96
N CYS A 27 -3.27 -5.92 0.00
CA CYS A 27 -4.62 -5.41 0.24
C CYS A 27 -4.59 -3.96 0.70
N ILE A 28 -5.73 -3.29 0.56
CA ILE A 28 -5.99 -1.98 1.13
C ILE A 28 -7.12 -2.07 2.14
N GLU A 29 -6.89 -1.50 3.31
CA GLU A 29 -7.92 -1.18 4.29
C GLU A 29 -8.17 0.33 4.26
N ARG A 30 -9.44 0.74 4.07
CA ARG A 30 -9.83 2.15 4.02
C ARG A 30 -10.67 2.52 5.23
N PHE A 31 -10.18 3.48 5.99
CA PHE A 31 -10.90 4.20 7.04
C PHE A 31 -11.39 5.55 6.51
N ASP A 32 -12.14 6.29 7.33
CA ASP A 32 -12.74 7.56 6.94
C ASP A 32 -11.70 8.62 6.50
N TYR A 33 -10.50 8.62 7.09
CA TYR A 33 -9.43 9.58 6.77
C TYR A 33 -8.07 8.93 6.50
N GLU A 34 -7.96 7.62 6.69
CA GLU A 34 -6.69 6.92 6.68
C GLU A 34 -6.82 5.68 5.82
N TRP A 35 -5.90 5.49 4.89
CA TRP A 35 -5.81 4.28 4.08
C TRP A 35 -4.52 3.57 4.41
N VAL A 36 -4.61 2.25 4.59
CA VAL A 36 -3.46 1.41 4.88
C VAL A 36 -3.35 0.36 3.79
N ILE A 37 -2.21 0.32 3.11
CA ILE A 37 -1.89 -0.76 2.16
C ILE A 37 -0.88 -1.71 2.79
N GLU A 38 -1.26 -2.97 2.87
CA GLU A 38 -0.36 -4.05 3.27
C GLU A 38 0.17 -4.74 2.01
N ILE A 39 1.49 -4.92 1.91
CA ILE A 39 2.16 -5.62 0.81
C ILE A 39 3.17 -6.60 1.38
N VAL A 40 3.07 -7.86 0.99
CA VAL A 40 3.98 -8.92 1.43
C VAL A 40 4.97 -9.26 0.32
N ASN A 41 6.25 -9.26 0.69
CA ASN A 41 7.39 -9.54 -0.17
C ASN A 41 7.37 -8.74 -1.49
N PRO A 42 7.27 -7.39 -1.44
CA PRO A 42 7.39 -6.56 -2.63
C PRO A 42 8.76 -6.71 -3.31
N ASP A 43 8.77 -6.77 -4.64
CA ASP A 43 9.97 -6.80 -5.48
C ASP A 43 9.83 -5.81 -6.66
N PRO A 44 10.68 -4.77 -6.75
CA PRO A 44 11.76 -4.44 -5.81
C PRO A 44 11.24 -4.08 -4.41
N SER A 45 12.05 -4.39 -3.41
CA SER A 45 11.78 -4.06 -2.01
C SER A 45 11.80 -2.53 -1.79
N PRO A 46 10.81 -1.95 -1.10
CA PRO A 46 10.85 -0.60 -0.56
C PRO A 46 12.10 -0.45 0.30
N SER A 47 13.03 0.37 -0.16
CA SER A 47 14.31 0.57 0.52
C SER A 47 14.21 1.73 1.50
N ASN A 48 14.55 1.48 2.78
CA ASN A 48 14.86 2.53 3.76
C ASN A 48 16.21 3.24 3.46
N ASP A 49 17.06 2.61 2.65
CA ASP A 49 18.39 3.10 2.29
C ASP A 49 18.32 4.17 1.18
N GLU A 50 18.08 5.41 1.60
CA GLU A 50 18.57 6.73 1.15
C GLU A 50 18.94 7.07 -0.32
N ASP A 51 18.65 6.31 -1.38
CA ASP A 51 18.94 6.79 -2.76
C ASP A 51 17.71 7.40 -3.47
N THR A 52 16.51 6.86 -3.25
CA THR A 52 15.24 7.51 -3.64
C THR A 52 14.10 6.96 -2.77
N PRO A 53 13.54 7.75 -1.83
CA PRO A 53 12.38 7.31 -1.06
C PRO A 53 11.19 7.12 -1.99
N ILE A 54 10.39 6.09 -1.73
CA ILE A 54 9.12 5.91 -2.46
C ILE A 54 8.14 6.95 -1.94
N THR A 55 7.66 7.80 -2.83
CA THR A 55 6.81 8.95 -2.46
C THR A 55 5.34 8.70 -2.76
N THR A 56 5.06 7.91 -3.80
CA THR A 56 3.70 7.69 -4.27
C THR A 56 3.44 6.23 -4.56
N ILE A 57 2.20 5.81 -4.34
CA ILE A 57 1.68 4.50 -4.72
C ILE A 57 0.49 4.66 -5.67
N SER A 58 0.48 3.88 -6.73
CA SER A 58 -0.70 3.69 -7.59
C SER A 58 -1.11 2.23 -7.53
N PHE A 59 -2.40 1.92 -7.55
CA PHE A 59 -2.86 0.55 -7.40
C PHE A 59 -4.23 0.30 -8.04
N VAL A 60 -4.41 -0.95 -8.47
CA VAL A 60 -5.67 -1.45 -9.04
C VAL A 60 -6.24 -2.50 -8.10
N GLN A 61 -7.49 -2.32 -7.69
CA GLN A 61 -8.24 -3.29 -6.90
C GLN A 61 -8.78 -4.44 -7.77
N GLU A 62 -9.07 -5.60 -7.18
CA GLU A 62 -9.67 -6.74 -7.92
C GLU A 62 -11.01 -6.40 -8.61
N ASN A 63 -11.75 -5.42 -8.10
CA ASN A 63 -12.99 -4.93 -8.70
C ASN A 63 -12.78 -4.00 -9.93
N GLY A 64 -11.53 -3.70 -10.29
CA GLY A 64 -11.17 -2.81 -11.40
C GLY A 64 -11.05 -1.33 -11.04
N THR A 65 -11.28 -0.94 -9.79
CA THR A 65 -11.06 0.44 -9.32
C THR A 65 -9.57 0.76 -9.35
N HIS A 66 -9.22 1.93 -9.88
CA HIS A 66 -7.85 2.39 -10.03
C HIS A 66 -7.63 3.67 -9.22
N PHE A 67 -6.49 3.75 -8.53
CA PHE A 67 -6.02 4.93 -7.81
C PHE A 67 -4.61 5.25 -8.27
N GLU A 68 -4.36 6.51 -8.61
CA GLU A 68 -3.10 6.98 -9.20
C GLU A 68 -2.46 8.03 -8.31
N ASN A 69 -1.13 7.92 -8.14
CA ASN A 69 -0.27 8.86 -7.42
C ASN A 69 -0.82 9.23 -6.03
N VAL A 70 -1.19 8.23 -5.23
CA VAL A 70 -1.56 8.45 -3.83
C VAL A 70 -0.29 8.69 -3.03
N ASP A 71 -0.22 9.80 -2.32
CA ASP A 71 0.93 10.16 -1.50
C ASP A 71 1.09 9.18 -0.32
N ILE A 72 2.29 8.65 -0.17
CA ILE A 72 2.68 7.82 0.97
C ILE A 72 3.18 8.75 2.07
N GLU A 73 2.55 8.67 3.23
CA GLU A 73 2.88 9.53 4.37
C GLU A 73 3.93 8.85 5.26
N SER A 74 3.80 7.54 5.43
CA SER A 74 4.80 6.71 6.11
C SER A 74 4.66 5.27 5.69
N TYR A 75 5.70 4.48 5.93
CA TYR A 75 5.57 3.03 5.88
C TYR A 75 6.38 2.37 6.98
N GLU A 76 5.94 1.19 7.37
CA GLU A 76 6.58 0.34 8.38
C GLU A 76 6.91 -1.02 7.77
N LEU A 77 8.08 -1.55 8.12
CA LEU A 77 8.49 -2.90 7.76
C LEU A 77 8.36 -3.80 8.99
N SER A 78 7.51 -4.81 8.86
CA SER A 78 7.45 -5.94 9.79
C SER A 78 8.03 -7.17 9.10
N SER A 79 9.26 -7.53 9.47
CA SER A 79 9.91 -8.76 9.01
C SER A 79 9.66 -9.87 10.01
N GLU A 80 8.88 -10.88 9.62
CA GLU A 80 8.85 -12.19 10.30
C GLU A 80 9.83 -13.14 9.61
N GLU A 81 10.20 -14.27 10.24
CA GLU A 81 11.29 -15.15 9.78
C GLU A 81 11.19 -15.58 8.29
N THR A 82 9.99 -15.55 7.70
CA THR A 82 9.75 -15.97 6.31
C THR A 82 9.14 -14.89 5.40
N GLU A 83 8.70 -13.75 5.94
CA GLU A 83 7.91 -12.78 5.18
C GLU A 83 8.27 -11.34 5.59
N ASN A 84 8.46 -10.48 4.58
CA ASN A 84 8.57 -9.04 4.77
C ASN A 84 7.22 -8.40 4.47
N VAL A 85 6.58 -7.86 5.50
CA VAL A 85 5.29 -7.18 5.38
C VAL A 85 5.55 -5.68 5.46
N TYR A 86 5.14 -4.95 4.43
CA TYR A 86 5.18 -3.50 4.38
C TYR A 86 3.78 -2.93 4.57
N LEU A 87 3.64 -2.01 5.52
CA LEU A 87 2.41 -1.27 5.79
C LEU A 87 2.61 0.17 5.37
N PHE A 88 1.90 0.62 4.33
CA PHE A 88 1.94 1.98 3.80
C PHE A 88 0.71 2.75 4.29
N ASN A 89 0.94 3.82 5.05
CA ASN A 89 -0.11 4.71 5.54
C ASN A 89 -0.25 5.90 4.60
N MET A 90 -1.48 6.23 4.25
CA MET A 90 -1.83 7.35 3.36
C MET A 90 -3.02 8.11 3.95
N PHE A 91 -3.03 9.43 3.77
CA PHE A 91 -4.13 10.32 4.16
C PHE A 91 -4.66 11.02 2.89
N PRO A 92 -5.43 10.33 2.04
CA PRO A 92 -5.94 10.95 0.82
C PRO A 92 -6.87 12.11 1.19
N ASP A 93 -6.65 13.28 0.59
CA ASP A 93 -7.55 14.41 0.72
C ASP A 93 -8.96 14.00 0.26
N GLU A 94 -9.99 14.34 1.05
CA GLU A 94 -11.39 14.26 0.64
C GLU A 94 -11.62 15.25 -0.53
N SER A 95 -11.35 14.83 -1.76
CA SER A 95 -11.67 15.58 -2.98
C SER A 95 -13.03 15.21 -3.54
#